data_AF-A0A7S2RXM7-F1
#
_entry.id   AF-A0A7S2RXM7-F1
#
_cell.length_a   1.000
_cell.length_b   1.000
_cell.length_c   1.000
_cell.angle_alpha   90.00
_cell.angle_beta   90.00
_cell.angle_gamma   90.00
#
_symmetry.space_group_name_H-M   'P 1'
#
loop_
_entity.id
_entity.type
_entity.pdbx_description
1 polymer ?
#
loop_
_entity_poly.entity_id
_entity_poly.type
_entity_poly.pdbx_seq_one_letter_code
_entity_poly.pdbx_strand_id
1 'polypeptide(L)'
;SFCRRSRQPAMRLRVALLLGLLCVGRIQGFRSVHLVRHGLRPCTLQRWREPVRSTPWAPLTGAGAGARAAPEGSEEPLGAGAASGSPAGLTDDDRKIIGTLAGLGVLETGYINAFKAGLLGSGAPLCAGMSCSEVLNGPWSSVFGVPLTVPGMAAYATAALLALAPLVVSRGNMPTRIATQKGLIAVTSAMATFSTYLMLVLFLKLGSWCPWCFFSACLSTLLATFTWFRTGVKDSWRVGLVSAGATAVLSAALFVVTSTDVALAEARGYLDERAQDILYTPPPITRHSSERALSVAKALEAKGAKMYGAYWCSHCFDQKQSLGMEAMGRIPYVECAKDGVNSQTKLCRENKIPGYPTWVIGGKQHPGEMTLSELEEFAMEKGE
;
A
#
# COMPACT_ATOMS: atom_id res chain seq x y z
N SER A 1 -22.12 -8.86 -48.00
CA SER A 1 -23.00 -8.71 -46.81
C SER A 1 -22.59 -9.72 -45.76
N PHE A 2 -22.40 -9.24 -44.51
CA PHE A 2 -22.19 -10.01 -43.27
C PHE A 2 -20.88 -10.79 -43.08
N CYS A 3 -19.85 -10.09 -42.56
CA CYS A 3 -18.78 -10.70 -41.78
C CYS A 3 -19.18 -10.67 -40.29
N ARG A 4 -19.49 -11.83 -39.71
CA ARG A 4 -20.00 -11.98 -38.33
C ARG A 4 -18.82 -11.93 -37.35
N ARG A 5 -18.67 -10.79 -36.66
CA ARG A 5 -17.65 -10.54 -35.62
C ARG A 5 -17.96 -11.41 -34.39
N SER A 6 -17.12 -12.41 -34.12
CA SER A 6 -17.28 -13.32 -33.00
C SER A 6 -16.82 -12.69 -31.67
N ARG A 7 -17.66 -12.95 -30.66
CA ARG A 7 -17.58 -12.71 -29.20
C ARG A 7 -16.18 -12.41 -28.63
N GLN A 8 -15.99 -11.18 -28.13
CA GLN A 8 -14.83 -10.74 -27.33
C GLN A 8 -15.08 -10.34 -25.84
N PRO A 9 -16.21 -10.61 -25.15
CA PRO A 9 -16.35 -10.17 -23.75
C PRO A 9 -15.56 -11.04 -22.75
N ALA A 10 -15.43 -12.35 -22.99
CA ALA A 10 -14.84 -13.28 -22.02
C ALA A 10 -13.31 -13.18 -21.88
N MET A 11 -12.61 -12.77 -22.93
CA MET A 11 -11.14 -12.68 -22.92
C MET A 11 -10.64 -11.43 -22.19
N ARG A 12 -11.43 -10.35 -22.18
CA ARG A 12 -11.09 -9.08 -21.50
C ARG A 12 -11.25 -9.18 -19.97
N LEU A 13 -12.24 -9.94 -19.51
CA LEU A 13 -12.45 -10.20 -18.08
C LEU A 13 -11.32 -11.05 -17.48
N ARG A 14 -10.78 -12.01 -18.23
CA ARG A 14 -9.66 -12.85 -17.80
C ARG A 14 -8.34 -12.08 -17.69
N VAL A 15 -8.08 -11.14 -18.60
CA VAL A 15 -6.89 -10.28 -18.54
C VAL A 15 -6.95 -9.30 -17.37
N ALA A 16 -8.13 -8.76 -17.05
CA ALA A 16 -8.33 -7.89 -15.89
C ALA A 16 -8.18 -8.63 -14.55
N LEU A 17 -8.71 -9.85 -14.45
CA LEU A 17 -8.51 -10.73 -13.30
C LEU A 17 -7.03 -11.13 -13.15
N LEU A 18 -6.32 -11.40 -14.25
CA LEU A 18 -4.89 -11.70 -14.22
C LEU A 18 -4.04 -10.51 -13.77
N LEU A 19 -4.37 -9.27 -14.19
CA LEU A 19 -3.67 -8.06 -13.73
C LEU A 19 -3.99 -7.73 -12.26
N GLY A 20 -5.22 -7.98 -11.79
CA GLY A 20 -5.59 -7.86 -10.38
C GLY A 20 -4.97 -8.96 -9.50
N LEU A 21 -4.89 -10.19 -10.00
CA LEU A 21 -4.24 -11.32 -9.32
C LEU A 21 -2.71 -11.18 -9.29
N LEU A 22 -2.10 -10.47 -10.24
CA LEU A 22 -0.67 -10.14 -10.18
C LEU A 22 -0.32 -9.20 -9.02
N CYS A 23 -1.26 -8.40 -8.51
CA CYS A 23 -1.08 -7.70 -7.23
C CYS A 23 -1.04 -8.70 -6.07
N VAL A 24 -1.98 -9.65 -6.02
CA VAL A 24 -2.10 -10.62 -4.90
C VAL A 24 -1.05 -11.74 -4.96
N GLY A 25 -0.51 -12.06 -6.14
CA GLY A 25 0.22 -13.31 -6.42
C GLY A 25 1.72 -13.31 -6.15
N ARG A 26 2.33 -12.23 -5.66
CA ARG A 26 3.75 -12.22 -5.25
C ARG A 26 3.92 -12.29 -3.73
N ILE A 27 3.00 -12.97 -3.08
CA ILE A 27 3.08 -13.39 -1.68
C ILE A 27 3.55 -14.84 -1.69
N GLN A 28 4.87 -15.07 -1.79
CA GLN A 28 5.61 -16.22 -1.22
C GLN A 28 7.05 -16.27 -1.75
N GLY A 29 8.00 -16.22 -0.80
CA GLY A 29 9.21 -17.03 -0.83
C GLY A 29 10.32 -16.65 -1.80
N PHE A 30 11.17 -15.71 -1.38
CA PHE A 30 12.58 -15.71 -1.79
C PHE A 30 13.24 -16.95 -1.17
N ARG A 31 13.44 -18.01 -1.94
CA ARG A 31 14.45 -19.04 -1.66
C ARG A 31 15.22 -19.34 -2.94
N SER A 32 16.53 -19.15 -2.83
CA SER A 32 17.55 -19.48 -3.83
C SER A 32 17.29 -20.85 -4.47
N VAL A 33 17.24 -20.90 -5.80
CA VAL A 33 17.41 -22.14 -6.54
C VAL A 33 18.43 -21.92 -7.65
N HIS A 34 19.48 -22.73 -7.55
CA HIS A 34 20.63 -22.84 -8.44
C HIS A 34 20.25 -22.95 -9.91
N LEU A 35 21.08 -22.32 -10.75
CA LEU A 35 21.25 -22.65 -12.15
C LEU A 35 21.49 -24.16 -12.32
N VAL A 36 20.57 -24.86 -12.99
CA VAL A 36 20.86 -26.14 -13.64
C VAL A 36 20.40 -26.03 -15.09
N ARG A 37 21.37 -25.94 -16.00
CA ARG A 37 21.21 -26.15 -17.44
C ARG A 37 20.76 -27.60 -17.66
N HIS A 38 19.68 -27.84 -18.39
CA HIS A 38 19.57 -29.05 -19.24
C HIS A 38 18.57 -28.87 -20.40
N GLY A 39 19.09 -29.00 -21.62
CA GLY A 39 18.54 -29.85 -22.68
C GLY A 39 17.19 -29.49 -23.33
N LEU A 40 17.25 -28.74 -24.43
CA LEU A 40 16.23 -28.74 -25.49
C LEU A 40 16.16 -30.11 -26.19
N ARG A 41 14.96 -30.71 -26.32
CA ARG A 41 14.56 -31.55 -27.47
C ARG A 41 13.02 -31.49 -27.70
N PRO A 42 12.55 -31.46 -28.97
CA PRO A 42 11.13 -31.35 -29.32
C PRO A 42 10.48 -32.72 -29.57
N CYS A 43 9.18 -32.88 -29.29
CA CYS A 43 8.40 -34.05 -29.70
C CYS A 43 7.06 -33.66 -30.34
N THR A 44 7.05 -33.79 -31.67
CA THR A 44 6.04 -34.32 -32.58
C THR A 44 4.57 -34.52 -32.17
N LEU A 45 3.72 -34.01 -33.08
CA LEU A 45 2.33 -34.37 -33.37
C LEU A 45 2.00 -35.86 -33.21
N GLN A 46 0.90 -36.17 -32.52
CA GLN A 46 0.23 -37.45 -32.68
C GLN A 46 -1.29 -37.31 -32.80
N ARG A 47 -1.76 -37.86 -33.92
CA ARG A 47 -3.08 -37.86 -34.54
C ARG A 47 -3.91 -38.96 -33.90
N TRP A 48 -5.08 -38.63 -33.35
CA TRP A 48 -6.06 -39.63 -32.93
C TRP A 48 -7.08 -39.85 -34.04
N ARG A 49 -7.22 -41.10 -34.46
CA ARG A 49 -8.11 -41.63 -35.48
C ARG A 49 -8.92 -42.74 -34.83
N GLU A 50 -10.16 -42.91 -35.31
CA GLU A 50 -11.03 -44.11 -35.32
C GLU A 50 -12.45 -43.89 -34.74
N PRO A 51 -13.46 -44.70 -35.13
CA PRO A 51 -13.67 -45.34 -36.44
C PRO A 51 -15.09 -45.13 -37.01
N VAL A 52 -15.19 -45.42 -38.30
CA VAL A 52 -16.38 -45.39 -39.16
C VAL A 52 -17.29 -46.60 -38.88
N ARG A 53 -18.61 -46.39 -38.89
CA ARG A 53 -19.59 -47.42 -39.28
C ARG A 53 -20.42 -46.93 -40.46
N SER A 54 -20.40 -47.76 -41.49
CA SER A 54 -21.20 -47.81 -42.71
C SER A 54 -22.67 -48.20 -42.37
N THR A 55 -23.71 -47.89 -43.13
CA THR A 55 -24.09 -48.27 -44.52
C THR A 55 -25.43 -47.53 -44.89
N PRO A 56 -26.14 -47.79 -46.02
CA PRO A 56 -25.90 -47.21 -47.35
C PRO A 56 -27.16 -46.54 -48.00
N TRP A 57 -26.98 -45.99 -49.23
CA TRP A 57 -27.90 -45.87 -50.40
C TRP A 57 -29.30 -45.18 -50.23
N ALA A 58 -29.90 -44.41 -51.14
CA ALA A 58 -29.62 -43.79 -52.44
C ALA A 58 -30.73 -42.71 -52.68
N PRO A 59 -30.68 -41.94 -53.78
CA PRO A 59 -31.33 -40.63 -53.96
C PRO A 59 -32.73 -40.74 -54.59
N LEU A 60 -33.43 -39.61 -54.77
CA LEU A 60 -34.32 -39.27 -55.91
C LEU A 60 -34.82 -37.81 -55.69
N THR A 61 -34.30 -36.84 -56.47
CA THR A 61 -34.99 -36.12 -57.57
C THR A 61 -36.12 -35.17 -57.19
N GLY A 62 -36.05 -33.96 -57.74
CA GLY A 62 -37.23 -33.35 -58.37
C GLY A 62 -37.84 -32.14 -57.66
N ALA A 63 -37.43 -30.96 -58.13
CA ALA A 63 -38.28 -29.86 -58.59
C ALA A 63 -39.49 -29.37 -57.74
N GLY A 64 -39.55 -28.04 -57.61
CA GLY A 64 -40.78 -27.32 -57.93
C GLY A 64 -41.40 -26.49 -56.81
N ALA A 65 -41.17 -25.18 -56.90
CA ALA A 65 -42.12 -24.08 -56.80
C ALA A 65 -43.25 -24.12 -55.73
N GLY A 66 -43.36 -23.03 -54.96
CA GLY A 66 -44.60 -22.75 -54.23
C GLY A 66 -44.50 -21.59 -53.25
N ALA A 67 -44.54 -20.36 -53.78
CA ALA A 67 -44.75 -19.16 -52.98
C ALA A 67 -46.19 -19.10 -52.44
N ARG A 68 -46.36 -18.77 -51.16
CA ARG A 68 -47.13 -17.61 -50.64
C ARG A 68 -47.82 -17.87 -49.29
N ALA A 69 -47.92 -16.74 -48.58
CA ALA A 69 -48.98 -16.33 -47.65
C ALA A 69 -48.94 -16.85 -46.21
N ALA A 70 -48.66 -15.91 -45.33
CA ALA A 70 -49.13 -15.88 -43.95
C ALA A 70 -50.67 -15.83 -43.89
N PRO A 71 -51.25 -16.21 -42.73
CA PRO A 71 -52.16 -15.30 -42.08
C PRO A 71 -51.88 -15.11 -40.58
N GLU A 72 -52.41 -13.99 -40.10
CA GLU A 72 -52.38 -13.44 -38.74
C GLU A 72 -53.04 -14.31 -37.67
N GLY A 73 -52.60 -14.08 -36.42
CA GLY A 73 -53.53 -13.90 -35.31
C GLY A 73 -53.54 -14.99 -34.23
N SER A 74 -52.88 -14.71 -33.10
CA SER A 74 -53.42 -14.96 -31.75
C SER A 74 -52.47 -14.42 -30.69
N GLU A 75 -52.95 -13.46 -29.90
CA GLU A 75 -52.30 -12.91 -28.70
C GLU A 75 -52.45 -13.86 -27.50
N GLU A 76 -51.37 -14.05 -26.71
CA GLU A 76 -51.38 -14.18 -25.24
C GLU A 76 -49.93 -14.09 -24.68
N PRO A 77 -49.75 -13.71 -23.40
CA PRO A 77 -48.72 -12.77 -22.97
C PRO A 77 -47.51 -13.47 -22.35
N LEU A 78 -46.32 -13.24 -22.91
CA LEU A 78 -45.07 -13.74 -22.32
C LEU A 78 -43.97 -12.70 -22.39
N GLY A 79 -43.65 -12.18 -21.21
CA GLY A 79 -42.26 -12.09 -20.78
C GLY A 79 -41.42 -10.98 -21.40
N ALA A 80 -41.13 -9.98 -20.55
CA ALA A 80 -39.77 -9.45 -20.40
C ALA A 80 -38.99 -9.20 -21.70
N GLY A 81 -39.51 -8.28 -22.52
CA GLY A 81 -38.86 -7.81 -23.74
C GLY A 81 -38.51 -6.33 -23.69
N ALA A 82 -38.24 -5.74 -22.52
CA ALA A 82 -37.69 -4.40 -22.45
C ALA A 82 -36.20 -4.46 -22.81
N ALA A 83 -35.91 -4.55 -24.11
CA ALA A 83 -34.65 -4.11 -24.69
C ALA A 83 -34.55 -2.58 -24.48
N SER A 84 -34.26 -2.19 -23.25
CA SER A 84 -33.84 -0.84 -22.91
C SER A 84 -32.39 -0.71 -23.34
N GLY A 85 -32.16 0.01 -24.44
CA GLY A 85 -30.82 0.49 -24.76
C GLY A 85 -30.34 1.33 -23.59
N SER A 86 -29.47 0.77 -22.74
CA SER A 86 -28.89 1.48 -21.61
C SER A 86 -28.23 2.76 -22.11
N PRO A 87 -28.49 3.93 -21.49
CA PRO A 87 -27.75 5.13 -21.80
C PRO A 87 -26.28 4.84 -21.49
N ALA A 88 -25.40 5.18 -22.43
CA ALA A 88 -23.98 4.83 -22.41
C ALA A 88 -23.21 5.55 -21.28
N GLY A 89 -23.46 5.17 -20.02
CA GLY A 89 -22.91 5.79 -18.83
C GLY A 89 -23.00 4.87 -17.60
N LEU A 90 -22.32 5.26 -16.53
CA LEU A 90 -22.34 4.55 -15.24
C LEU A 90 -23.77 4.45 -14.68
N THR A 91 -24.17 3.25 -14.26
CA THR A 91 -25.46 3.04 -13.58
C THR A 91 -25.43 3.59 -12.15
N ASP A 92 -26.60 3.70 -11.52
CA ASP A 92 -26.71 4.15 -10.13
C ASP A 92 -25.99 3.20 -9.17
N ASP A 93 -26.04 1.89 -9.44
CA ASP A 93 -25.37 0.88 -8.63
C ASP A 93 -23.85 0.92 -8.84
N ASP A 94 -23.39 1.17 -10.07
CA ASP A 94 -21.96 1.37 -10.35
C ASP A 94 -21.42 2.58 -9.57
N ARG A 95 -22.21 3.66 -9.50
CA ARG A 95 -21.85 4.86 -8.73
C ARG A 95 -21.79 4.61 -7.23
N LYS A 96 -22.73 3.82 -6.68
CA LYS A 96 -22.68 3.40 -5.28
C LYS A 96 -21.44 2.57 -4.99
N ILE A 97 -21.13 1.59 -5.84
CA ILE A 97 -19.93 0.74 -5.69
C ILE A 97 -18.64 1.57 -5.74
N ILE A 98 -18.53 2.49 -6.71
CA ILE A 98 -17.35 3.36 -6.79
C ILE A 98 -17.28 4.29 -5.57
N GLY A 99 -18.42 4.83 -5.14
CA GLY A 99 -18.50 5.69 -3.95
C GLY A 99 -18.10 4.97 -2.67
N THR A 100 -18.50 3.71 -2.48
CA THR A 100 -18.11 2.92 -1.29
C THR A 100 -16.62 2.57 -1.30
N LEU A 101 -16.08 2.15 -2.45
CA LEU A 101 -14.64 1.90 -2.60
C LEU A 101 -13.80 3.17 -2.37
N ALA A 102 -14.25 4.32 -2.89
CA ALA A 102 -13.58 5.59 -2.66
C ALA A 102 -13.69 6.03 -1.19
N GLY A 103 -14.84 5.83 -0.55
CA GLY A 103 -15.04 6.09 0.88
C GLY A 103 -14.12 5.23 1.76
N LEU A 104 -13.90 3.97 1.42
CA LEU A 104 -12.93 3.11 2.10
C LEU A 104 -11.50 3.67 2.01
N GLY A 105 -11.11 4.23 0.86
CA GLY A 105 -9.83 4.92 0.71
C GLY A 105 -9.74 6.21 1.53
N VAL A 106 -10.84 6.97 1.69
CA VAL A 106 -10.88 8.12 2.61
C VAL A 106 -10.69 7.68 4.05
N LEU A 107 -11.33 6.59 4.47
CA LEU A 107 -11.18 6.04 5.82
C LEU A 107 -9.76 5.55 6.07
N GLU A 108 -9.18 4.82 5.13
CA GLU A 108 -7.79 4.34 5.18
C GLU A 108 -6.81 5.53 5.33
N THR A 109 -6.86 6.48 4.40
CA THR A 109 -5.94 7.62 4.39
C THR A 109 -6.17 8.56 5.58
N GLY A 110 -7.43 8.72 6.01
CA GLY A 110 -7.79 9.47 7.21
C GLY A 110 -7.24 8.84 8.48
N TYR A 111 -7.29 7.51 8.60
CA TYR A 111 -6.69 6.78 9.71
C TYR A 111 -5.18 7.00 9.80
N ILE A 112 -4.47 6.90 8.66
CA ILE A 112 -3.02 7.12 8.63
C ILE A 112 -2.67 8.59 8.97
N ASN A 113 -3.45 9.55 8.47
CA ASN A 113 -3.29 10.97 8.82
C ASN A 113 -3.49 11.22 10.32
N ALA A 114 -4.53 10.63 10.92
CA ALA A 114 -4.81 10.77 12.35
C ALA A 114 -3.70 10.14 13.21
N PHE A 115 -3.13 9.02 12.77
CA PHE A 115 -1.97 8.41 13.41
C PHE A 115 -0.72 9.31 13.32
N LYS A 116 -0.41 9.84 12.14
CA LYS A 116 0.74 10.75 11.94
C LYS A 116 0.59 12.06 12.73
N ALA A 117 -0.65 12.49 12.99
CA ALA A 117 -0.97 13.65 13.81
C ALA A 117 -0.95 13.37 15.33
N GLY A 118 -0.72 12.13 15.77
CA GLY A 118 -0.73 11.75 17.19
C GLY A 118 -2.11 11.81 17.85
N LEU A 119 -3.19 11.88 17.06
CA LEU A 119 -4.59 11.93 17.53
C LEU A 119 -5.09 10.57 18.00
N LEU A 120 -4.54 9.51 17.42
CA LEU A 120 -4.72 8.14 17.86
C LEU A 120 -3.51 7.84 18.74
N GLY A 121 -3.71 7.54 20.02
CA GLY A 121 -2.62 7.30 20.98
C GLY A 121 -1.61 6.26 20.50
N SER A 122 -0.50 6.08 21.23
CA SER A 122 0.64 5.21 20.90
C SER A 122 0.34 3.71 20.74
N GLY A 123 -0.94 3.31 20.71
CA GLY A 123 -1.35 2.01 20.19
C GLY A 123 -0.99 1.94 18.72
N ALA A 124 -0.11 0.99 18.39
CA ALA A 124 0.34 0.72 17.04
C ALA A 124 -0.82 0.75 16.03
N PRO A 125 -0.55 1.06 14.74
CA PRO A 125 -1.50 0.75 13.69
C PRO A 125 -1.94 -0.72 13.82
N LEU A 126 -3.04 -1.13 13.18
CA LEU A 126 -3.55 -2.53 13.11
C LEU A 126 -2.54 -3.63 12.66
N CYS A 127 -1.23 -3.38 12.71
CA CYS A 127 -0.10 -4.22 12.35
C CYS A 127 1.12 -3.94 13.27
N ALA A 128 1.05 -4.27 14.56
CA ALA A 128 2.11 -4.10 15.57
C ALA A 128 3.38 -4.97 15.37
N GLY A 129 3.75 -5.27 14.12
CA GLY A 129 4.90 -6.12 13.79
C GLY A 129 5.37 -6.03 12.32
N MET A 130 4.93 -5.03 11.56
CA MET A 130 5.36 -4.84 10.16
C MET A 130 6.01 -3.46 9.94
N SER A 131 7.05 -3.45 9.11
CA SER A 131 7.99 -2.34 8.82
C SER A 131 7.41 -1.17 8.00
N CYS A 132 6.17 -0.74 8.31
CA CYS A 132 5.54 0.42 7.67
C CYS A 132 6.15 1.77 8.10
N SER A 133 6.72 1.84 9.31
CA SER A 133 7.16 3.13 9.90
C SER A 133 8.28 3.78 9.10
N GLU A 134 9.24 2.98 8.60
CA GLU A 134 10.34 3.46 7.75
C GLU A 134 9.82 4.11 6.46
N VAL A 135 8.79 3.52 5.85
CA VAL A 135 8.17 4.03 4.62
C VAL A 135 7.36 5.31 4.90
N LEU A 136 6.61 5.34 6.01
CA LEU A 136 5.71 6.45 6.36
C LEU A 136 6.41 7.67 6.96
N ASN A 137 7.63 7.50 7.48
CA ASN A 137 8.47 8.57 8.02
C ASN A 137 9.69 8.89 7.15
N GLY A 138 9.92 8.11 6.09
CA GLY A 138 11.01 8.32 5.15
C GLY A 138 10.85 9.58 4.29
N PRO A 139 11.91 9.97 3.56
CA PRO A 139 11.95 11.19 2.73
C PRO A 139 10.90 11.19 1.60
N TRP A 140 10.45 10.00 1.18
CA TRP A 140 9.43 9.82 0.15
C TRP A 140 8.00 9.97 0.68
N SER A 141 7.80 10.15 1.99
CA SER A 141 6.48 10.21 2.63
C SER A 141 5.83 11.60 2.63
N SER A 142 6.59 12.64 2.26
CA SER A 142 6.15 14.03 2.27
C SER A 142 6.61 14.75 1.01
N VAL A 143 5.75 15.62 0.48
CA VAL A 143 6.05 16.48 -0.66
C VAL A 143 5.79 17.92 -0.24
N PHE A 144 6.80 18.78 -0.36
CA PHE A 144 6.75 20.18 0.13
C PHE A 144 6.33 20.30 1.61
N GLY A 145 6.76 19.36 2.46
CA GLY A 145 6.40 19.33 3.89
C GLY A 145 4.98 18.83 4.19
N VAL A 146 4.17 18.53 3.16
CA VAL A 146 2.84 17.95 3.32
C VAL A 146 2.93 16.42 3.22
N PRO A 147 2.41 15.66 4.19
CA PRO A 147 2.35 14.20 4.10
C PRO A 147 1.56 13.76 2.86
N LEU A 148 2.08 12.79 2.09
CA LEU A 148 1.44 12.28 0.88
C LEU A 148 0.02 11.71 1.10
N THR A 149 -0.27 11.32 2.33
CA THR A 149 -1.58 10.85 2.77
C THR A 149 -2.66 11.92 2.72
N VAL A 150 -2.29 13.21 2.77
CA VAL A 150 -3.24 14.34 2.62
C VAL A 150 -3.75 14.48 1.18
N PRO A 151 -2.90 14.62 0.14
CA PRO A 151 -3.39 14.64 -1.25
C PRO A 151 -4.03 13.31 -1.66
N GLY A 152 -3.58 12.17 -1.10
CA GLY A 152 -4.27 10.89 -1.27
C GLY A 152 -5.72 10.92 -0.77
N MET A 153 -5.93 11.39 0.45
CA MET A 153 -7.27 11.56 1.04
C MET A 153 -8.15 12.51 0.21
N ALA A 154 -7.59 13.64 -0.24
CA ALA A 154 -8.31 14.58 -1.11
C ALA A 154 -8.72 13.94 -2.45
N ALA A 155 -7.86 13.11 -3.04
CA ALA A 155 -8.18 12.39 -4.28
C ALA A 155 -9.31 11.36 -4.09
N TYR A 156 -9.26 10.56 -3.01
CA TYR A 156 -10.33 9.62 -2.68
C TYR A 156 -11.65 10.34 -2.36
N ALA A 157 -11.61 11.45 -1.63
CA ALA A 157 -12.80 12.26 -1.34
C ALA A 157 -13.40 12.84 -2.62
N THR A 158 -12.55 13.33 -3.54
CA THR A 158 -12.99 13.84 -4.85
C THR A 158 -13.65 12.72 -5.67
N ALA A 159 -13.08 11.52 -5.70
CA ALA A 159 -13.68 10.37 -6.37
C ALA A 159 -15.04 9.99 -5.77
N ALA A 160 -15.15 9.98 -4.43
CA ALA A 160 -16.41 9.70 -3.73
C ALA A 160 -17.48 10.75 -4.05
N LEU A 161 -17.12 12.04 -4.03
CA LEU A 161 -18.02 13.14 -4.39
C LEU A 161 -18.50 13.04 -5.84
N LEU A 162 -17.60 12.79 -6.80
CA LEU A 162 -17.96 12.65 -8.22
C LEU A 162 -18.83 11.41 -8.49
N ALA A 163 -18.65 10.35 -7.70
CA ALA A 163 -19.47 9.15 -7.79
C ALA A 163 -20.89 9.39 -7.24
N LEU A 164 -20.99 9.98 -6.03
CA LEU A 164 -22.22 10.06 -5.23
C LEU A 164 -23.05 11.33 -5.49
N ALA A 165 -22.44 12.47 -5.83
CA ALA A 165 -23.17 13.74 -5.99
C ALA A 165 -24.33 13.66 -7.01
N PRO A 166 -24.20 12.96 -8.16
CA PRO A 166 -25.31 12.79 -9.10
C PRO A 166 -26.47 11.93 -8.58
N LEU A 167 -26.27 11.14 -7.51
CA LEU A 167 -27.33 10.36 -6.88
C LEU A 167 -28.21 11.20 -5.95
N VAL A 168 -27.61 12.25 -5.36
CA VAL A 168 -28.27 13.11 -4.36
C VAL A 168 -28.84 14.38 -5.00
N VAL A 169 -28.05 15.08 -5.82
CA VAL A 169 -28.38 16.43 -6.30
C VAL A 169 -28.92 16.45 -7.73
N SER A 170 -28.65 15.41 -8.52
CA SER A 170 -28.81 15.47 -9.99
C SER A 170 -29.27 14.16 -10.59
N ARG A 171 -30.26 13.51 -9.96
CA ARG A 171 -30.73 12.15 -10.30
C ARG A 171 -31.25 12.00 -11.74
N GLY A 172 -31.60 13.11 -12.42
CA GLY A 172 -31.98 13.13 -13.85
C GLY A 172 -31.18 14.08 -14.75
N ASN A 173 -30.15 14.78 -14.23
CA ASN A 173 -29.38 15.75 -15.03
C ASN A 173 -28.27 15.04 -15.83
N MET A 174 -28.56 14.73 -17.09
CA MET A 174 -27.66 14.02 -18.00
C MET A 174 -26.32 14.74 -18.24
N PRO A 175 -26.28 16.07 -18.52
CA PRO A 175 -25.02 16.82 -18.59
C PRO A 175 -24.11 16.65 -17.37
N THR A 176 -24.67 16.77 -16.16
CA THR A 176 -23.91 16.61 -14.90
C THR A 176 -23.37 15.18 -14.74
N ARG A 177 -24.15 14.16 -15.14
CA ARG A 177 -23.70 12.76 -15.12
C ARG A 177 -22.53 12.49 -16.06
N ILE A 178 -22.54 13.09 -17.25
CA ILE A 178 -21.45 12.99 -18.22
C ILE A 178 -20.20 13.71 -17.69
N ALA A 179 -20.36 14.92 -17.15
CA ALA A 179 -19.26 15.69 -16.58
C ALA A 179 -18.58 14.96 -15.40
N THR A 180 -19.38 14.47 -14.44
CA THR A 180 -18.88 13.72 -13.29
C THR A 180 -18.22 12.39 -13.68
N GLN A 181 -18.73 11.69 -14.70
CA GLN A 181 -18.10 10.48 -15.21
C GLN A 181 -16.74 10.76 -15.87
N LYS A 182 -16.61 11.83 -16.66
CA LYS A 182 -15.32 12.25 -17.21
C LYS A 182 -14.33 12.65 -16.11
N GLY A 183 -14.79 13.39 -15.10
CA GLY A 183 -13.98 13.72 -13.92
C GLY A 183 -13.55 12.49 -13.14
N LEU A 184 -14.45 11.50 -12.97
CA LEU A 184 -14.16 10.26 -12.25
C LEU A 184 -13.09 9.42 -12.96
N ILE A 185 -13.11 9.37 -14.29
CA ILE A 185 -12.06 8.72 -15.08
C ILE A 185 -10.75 9.49 -14.99
N ALA A 186 -10.79 10.83 -14.97
CA ALA A 186 -9.60 11.65 -14.81
C ALA A 186 -8.91 11.36 -13.48
N VAL A 187 -9.65 11.44 -12.36
CA VAL A 187 -9.11 11.28 -11.01
C VAL A 187 -8.66 9.84 -10.74
N THR A 188 -9.44 8.82 -11.11
CA THR A 188 -9.07 7.42 -10.85
C THR A 188 -7.85 6.99 -11.67
N SER A 189 -7.73 7.46 -12.92
CA SER A 189 -6.52 7.25 -13.75
C SER A 189 -5.28 7.91 -13.14
N ALA A 190 -5.42 9.12 -12.62
CA ALA A 190 -4.33 9.82 -11.94
C ALA A 190 -3.91 9.07 -10.66
N MET A 191 -4.86 8.68 -9.82
CA MET A 191 -4.62 7.92 -8.59
C MET A 191 -3.89 6.60 -8.85
N ALA A 192 -4.37 5.80 -9.81
CA ALA A 192 -3.72 4.54 -10.16
C ALA A 192 -2.30 4.72 -10.70
N THR A 193 -2.07 5.78 -11.49
CA THR A 193 -0.74 6.11 -12.03
C THR A 193 0.22 6.52 -10.91
N PHE A 194 -0.20 7.45 -10.04
CA PHE A 194 0.60 7.89 -8.91
C PHE A 194 0.87 6.76 -7.93
N SER A 195 -0.12 5.90 -7.67
CA SER A 195 0.05 4.73 -6.83
C SER A 195 1.04 3.73 -7.43
N THR A 196 1.00 3.51 -8.75
CA THR A 196 1.98 2.66 -9.42
C THR A 196 3.39 3.24 -9.26
N TYR A 197 3.55 4.56 -9.39
CA TYR A 197 4.82 5.23 -9.12
C TYR A 197 5.31 5.00 -7.68
N LEU A 198 4.47 5.21 -6.67
CA LEU A 198 4.87 4.98 -5.27
C LEU A 198 5.25 3.52 -5.00
N MET A 199 4.54 2.57 -5.62
CA MET A 199 4.91 1.16 -5.53
C MET A 199 6.25 0.86 -6.21
N LEU A 200 6.55 1.49 -7.35
CA LEU A 200 7.86 1.36 -7.99
C LEU A 200 8.98 1.90 -7.09
N VAL A 201 8.78 3.06 -6.44
CA VAL A 201 9.74 3.60 -5.47
C VAL A 201 9.92 2.65 -4.29
N LEU A 202 8.82 2.12 -3.73
CA LEU A 202 8.87 1.17 -2.61
C LEU A 202 9.72 -0.06 -2.95
N PHE A 203 9.51 -0.67 -4.11
CA PHE A 203 10.23 -1.89 -4.51
C PHE A 203 11.67 -1.64 -4.95
N LEU A 204 11.95 -0.51 -5.62
CA LEU A 204 13.26 -0.25 -6.21
C LEU A 204 14.22 0.49 -5.28
N LYS A 205 13.70 1.28 -4.33
CA LYS A 205 14.51 2.13 -3.45
C LYS A 205 14.49 1.71 -1.98
N LEU A 206 13.32 1.38 -1.44
CA LEU A 206 13.20 1.09 -0.01
C LEU A 206 13.37 -0.41 0.30
N GLY A 207 12.87 -1.30 -0.55
CA GLY A 207 12.94 -2.74 -0.29
C GLY A 207 12.11 -3.23 0.91
N SER A 208 11.36 -2.32 1.56
CA SER A 208 10.54 -2.59 2.74
C SER A 208 9.11 -3.01 2.38
N TRP A 209 8.45 -3.72 3.28
CA TRP A 209 7.07 -4.18 3.11
C TRP A 209 6.08 -3.25 3.84
N CYS A 210 5.19 -2.60 3.09
CA CYS A 210 4.16 -1.70 3.62
C CYS A 210 2.75 -2.19 3.25
N PRO A 211 2.06 -2.96 4.13
CA PRO A 211 0.68 -3.40 3.92
C PRO A 211 -0.31 -2.29 3.59
N TRP A 212 -0.21 -1.14 4.24
CA TRP A 212 -1.08 0.02 3.98
C TRP A 212 -0.89 0.55 2.57
N CYS A 213 0.36 0.74 2.14
CA CYS A 213 0.69 1.21 0.79
C CYS A 213 0.14 0.24 -0.27
N PHE A 214 0.25 -1.07 -0.02
CA PHE A 214 -0.26 -2.10 -0.90
C PHE A 214 -1.80 -2.13 -0.94
N PHE A 215 -2.46 -1.96 0.21
CA PHE A 215 -3.92 -1.87 0.29
C PHE A 215 -4.44 -0.67 -0.52
N SER A 216 -3.86 0.51 -0.32
CA SER A 216 -4.19 1.71 -1.09
C SER A 216 -3.93 1.55 -2.59
N ALA A 217 -2.83 0.87 -2.96
CA ALA A 217 -2.54 0.54 -4.36
C ALA A 217 -3.58 -0.38 -4.98
N CYS A 218 -4.04 -1.39 -4.24
CA CYS A 218 -5.13 -2.25 -4.69
C CYS A 218 -6.44 -1.46 -4.84
N LEU A 219 -6.78 -0.60 -3.88
CA LEU A 219 -8.01 0.21 -3.96
C LEU A 219 -8.01 1.16 -5.16
N SER A 220 -6.91 1.90 -5.38
CA SER A 220 -6.82 2.86 -6.49
C SER A 220 -6.83 2.18 -7.86
N THR A 221 -6.13 1.05 -8.01
CA THR A 221 -6.11 0.27 -9.26
C THR A 221 -7.46 -0.40 -9.53
N LEU A 222 -8.15 -0.93 -8.52
CA LEU A 222 -9.50 -1.47 -8.65
C LEU A 222 -10.51 -0.39 -9.05
N LEU A 223 -10.45 0.78 -8.42
CA LEU A 223 -11.30 1.93 -8.77
C LEU A 223 -11.11 2.34 -10.23
N ALA A 224 -9.86 2.50 -10.67
CA ALA A 224 -9.56 2.83 -12.06
C ALA A 224 -10.09 1.74 -13.01
N THR A 225 -9.75 0.49 -12.75
CA THR A 225 -10.13 -0.66 -13.59
C THR A 225 -11.65 -0.75 -13.74
N PHE A 226 -12.40 -0.67 -12.64
CA PHE A 226 -13.86 -0.71 -12.65
C PHE A 226 -14.45 0.47 -13.42
N THR A 227 -13.94 1.68 -13.20
CA THR A 227 -14.41 2.90 -13.88
C THR A 227 -14.16 2.85 -15.39
N TRP A 228 -12.99 2.36 -15.81
CA TRP A 228 -12.62 2.19 -17.22
C TRP A 228 -13.44 1.11 -17.93
N PHE A 229 -13.84 0.03 -17.24
CA PHE A 229 -14.68 -1.00 -17.84
C PHE A 229 -16.15 -0.62 -17.93
N ARG A 230 -16.64 0.21 -17.02
CA ARG A 230 -18.05 0.61 -16.96
C ARG A 230 -18.37 1.92 -17.68
N THR A 231 -17.36 2.66 -18.15
CA THR A 231 -17.61 3.90 -18.87
C THR A 231 -18.17 3.67 -20.28
N GLY A 232 -19.36 4.21 -20.55
CA GLY A 232 -19.94 4.29 -21.89
C GLY A 232 -19.81 5.67 -22.58
N VAL A 233 -19.22 6.67 -21.91
CA VAL A 233 -19.21 8.05 -22.41
C VAL A 233 -18.18 8.21 -23.54
N LYS A 234 -18.60 8.81 -24.65
CA LYS A 234 -17.72 9.12 -25.78
C LYS A 234 -16.54 10.01 -25.35
N ASP A 235 -15.37 9.71 -25.88
CA ASP A 235 -14.09 10.41 -25.60
C ASP A 235 -13.60 10.33 -24.15
N SER A 236 -14.19 9.49 -23.30
CA SER A 236 -13.75 9.34 -21.91
C SER A 236 -12.34 8.76 -21.78
N TRP A 237 -11.94 7.90 -22.72
CA TRP A 237 -10.59 7.32 -22.79
C TRP A 237 -9.50 8.37 -23.01
N ARG A 238 -9.79 9.44 -23.77
CA ARG A 238 -8.84 10.55 -24.01
C ARG A 238 -8.53 11.27 -22.71
N VAL A 239 -9.57 11.58 -21.94
CA VAL A 239 -9.45 12.25 -20.64
C VAL A 239 -8.61 11.40 -19.67
N GLY A 240 -8.88 10.09 -19.61
CA GLY A 240 -8.13 9.17 -18.77
C GLY A 240 -6.65 9.03 -19.16
N LEU A 241 -6.34 8.98 -20.46
CA LEU A 241 -4.94 8.95 -20.92
C LEU A 241 -4.20 10.25 -20.66
N VAL A 242 -4.85 11.41 -20.88
CA VAL A 242 -4.24 12.71 -20.61
C VAL A 242 -3.97 12.86 -19.11
N SER A 243 -4.91 12.46 -18.23
CA SER A 243 -4.69 12.55 -16.80
C SER A 243 -3.61 11.58 -16.30
N ALA A 244 -3.59 10.34 -16.81
CA ALA A 244 -2.52 9.38 -16.52
C ALA A 244 -1.16 9.88 -16.99
N GLY A 245 -1.06 10.37 -18.24
CA GLY A 245 0.18 10.91 -18.80
C GLY A 245 0.70 12.12 -18.04
N ALA A 246 -0.18 13.08 -17.72
CA ALA A 246 0.18 14.24 -16.91
C ALA A 246 0.68 13.81 -15.51
N THR A 247 0.00 12.86 -14.88
CA THR A 247 0.41 12.34 -13.56
C THR A 247 1.73 11.58 -13.62
N ALA A 248 1.99 10.82 -14.68
CA ALA A 248 3.26 10.13 -14.89
C ALA A 248 4.42 11.12 -15.03
N VAL A 249 4.23 12.20 -15.81
CA VAL A 249 5.22 13.28 -15.97
C VAL A 249 5.48 13.98 -14.64
N LEU A 250 4.42 14.33 -13.90
CA LEU A 250 4.54 14.95 -12.57
C LEU A 250 5.25 14.02 -11.57
N SER A 251 4.95 12.72 -11.60
CA SER A 251 5.59 11.73 -10.74
C SER A 251 7.07 11.55 -11.07
N ALA A 252 7.43 11.57 -12.36
CA ALA A 252 8.82 11.52 -12.80
C ALA A 252 9.59 12.79 -12.40
N ALA A 253 8.97 13.97 -12.53
CA ALA A 253 9.55 15.22 -12.05
C ALA A 253 9.76 15.19 -10.53
N LEU A 254 8.76 14.72 -9.78
CA LEU A 254 8.86 14.54 -8.34
C LEU A 254 10.01 13.60 -7.97
N PHE A 255 10.14 12.47 -8.67
CA PHE A 255 11.23 11.52 -8.45
C PHE A 255 12.60 12.17 -8.65
N VAL A 256 12.76 12.96 -9.71
CA VAL A 256 14.01 13.69 -9.95
C VAL A 256 14.29 14.64 -8.78
N VAL A 257 13.33 15.48 -8.39
CA VAL A 257 13.47 16.44 -7.28
C VAL A 257 13.82 15.74 -5.97
N THR A 258 13.05 14.73 -5.56
CA THR A 258 13.31 14.02 -4.30
C THR A 258 14.62 13.25 -4.34
N SER A 259 15.00 12.66 -5.48
CA SER A 259 16.29 12.00 -5.62
C SER A 259 17.46 12.98 -5.54
N THR A 260 17.31 14.19 -6.09
CA THR A 260 18.31 15.25 -5.96
C THR A 260 18.37 15.78 -4.54
N ASP A 261 17.24 15.93 -3.85
CA ASP A 261 17.20 16.37 -2.45
C ASP A 261 17.88 15.35 -1.54
N VAL A 262 17.61 14.05 -1.76
CA VAL A 262 18.27 12.97 -1.02
C VAL A 262 19.77 12.95 -1.34
N ALA A 263 20.17 13.05 -2.60
CA ALA A 263 21.59 13.07 -2.97
C ALA A 263 22.32 14.32 -2.45
N LEU A 264 21.65 15.48 -2.42
CA LEU A 264 22.18 16.70 -1.83
C LEU A 264 22.21 16.61 -0.30
N ALA A 265 21.25 15.95 0.34
CA ALA A 265 21.27 15.69 1.77
C ALA A 265 22.41 14.73 2.14
N GLU A 266 22.65 13.68 1.35
CA GLU A 266 23.80 12.78 1.49
C GLU A 266 25.13 13.52 1.25
N ALA A 267 25.22 14.35 0.21
CA ALA A 267 26.40 15.15 -0.07
C ALA A 267 26.65 16.21 1.02
N ARG A 268 25.60 16.83 1.54
CA ARG A 268 25.68 17.72 2.71
C ARG A 268 26.12 16.93 3.94
N GLY A 269 25.56 15.76 4.20
CA GLY A 269 26.00 14.87 5.29
C GLY A 269 27.48 14.51 5.16
N TYR A 270 27.97 14.26 3.96
CA TYR A 270 29.39 13.98 3.70
C TYR A 270 30.29 15.21 3.88
N LEU A 271 29.80 16.41 3.53
CA LEU A 271 30.51 17.68 3.77
C LEU A 271 30.47 18.06 5.26
N ASP A 272 29.37 17.77 5.95
CA ASP A 272 29.14 18.01 7.36
C ASP A 272 30.04 17.10 8.22
N GLU A 273 30.13 15.82 7.87
CA GLU A 273 31.07 14.85 8.47
C GLU A 273 32.55 15.23 8.25
N ARG A 274 32.85 16.08 7.25
CA ARG A 274 34.17 16.68 7.03
C ARG A 274 34.35 18.05 7.66
N ALA A 275 33.26 18.76 7.98
CA ALA A 275 33.30 20.13 8.45
C ALA A 275 33.19 20.22 9.98
N GLN A 276 32.41 19.36 10.63
CA GLN A 276 32.30 19.32 12.09
C GLN A 276 31.93 17.91 12.57
N ASP A 277 32.58 17.51 13.66
CA ASP A 277 32.09 16.53 14.62
C ASP A 277 30.75 17.05 15.20
N ILE A 278 29.66 17.03 14.41
CA ILE A 278 28.32 17.36 14.89
C ILE A 278 27.86 16.16 15.71
N LEU A 279 28.13 16.25 17.00
CA LEU A 279 27.63 15.31 17.97
C LEU A 279 26.14 15.58 18.20
N TYR A 280 25.31 14.56 17.98
CA TYR A 280 23.88 14.64 18.17
C TYR A 280 23.50 14.36 19.63
N THR A 281 22.57 15.17 20.14
CA THR A 281 22.03 15.00 21.50
C THR A 281 20.77 14.13 21.47
N PRO A 282 20.58 13.23 22.46
CA PRO A 282 19.34 12.48 22.58
C PRO A 282 18.15 13.42 22.84
N PRO A 283 16.95 13.12 22.33
CA PRO A 283 15.75 13.88 22.65
C PRO A 283 15.55 13.97 24.18
N PRO A 284 15.06 15.12 24.69
CA PRO A 284 14.89 15.31 26.13
C PRO A 284 13.83 14.39 26.70
N ILE A 285 14.06 13.92 27.94
CA ILE A 285 13.05 13.23 28.74
C ILE A 285 12.09 14.30 29.26
N THR A 286 10.82 14.20 28.92
CA THR A 286 9.80 15.21 29.25
C THR A 286 8.87 14.78 30.36
N ARG A 287 8.88 13.49 30.74
CA ARG A 287 8.06 12.96 31.83
C ARG A 287 8.79 12.99 33.17
N HIS A 288 8.04 13.29 34.22
CA HIS A 288 8.46 13.09 35.61
C HIS A 288 8.28 11.62 36.02
N SER A 289 9.18 11.14 36.87
CA SER A 289 9.16 9.78 37.40
C SER A 289 8.07 9.60 38.45
N SER A 290 7.37 8.46 38.38
CA SER A 290 6.51 8.01 39.47
C SER A 290 7.32 7.56 40.68
N GLU A 291 6.70 7.48 41.87
CA GLU A 291 7.35 6.92 43.06
C GLU A 291 7.85 5.49 42.82
N ARG A 292 7.08 4.68 42.06
CA ARG A 292 7.48 3.32 41.66
C ARG A 292 8.67 3.32 40.71
N ALA A 293 8.70 4.22 39.73
CA ALA A 293 9.87 4.33 38.83
C ALA A 293 11.14 4.74 39.60
N LEU A 294 11.01 5.62 40.59
CA LEU A 294 12.10 6.02 41.47
C LEU A 294 12.59 4.88 42.37
N SER A 295 11.69 4.05 42.92
CA SER A 295 12.11 2.90 43.74
C SER A 295 12.82 1.85 42.90
N VAL A 296 12.31 1.55 41.71
CA VAL A 296 12.96 0.64 40.75
C VAL A 296 14.33 1.17 40.33
N ALA A 297 14.44 2.46 40.00
CA ALA A 297 15.71 3.06 39.62
C ALA A 297 16.78 2.97 40.73
N LYS A 298 16.39 3.14 42.00
CA LYS A 298 17.31 2.95 43.14
C LYS A 298 17.79 1.50 43.26
N ALA A 299 16.90 0.53 43.06
CA ALA A 299 17.26 -0.89 43.11
C ALA A 299 18.17 -1.29 41.94
N LEU A 300 17.90 -0.77 40.74
CA LEU A 300 18.75 -0.93 39.55
C LEU A 300 20.14 -0.29 39.76
N GLU A 301 20.18 0.94 40.30
CA GLU A 301 21.42 1.65 40.65
C GLU A 301 22.27 0.83 41.64
N ALA A 302 21.65 0.28 42.69
CA ALA A 302 22.33 -0.59 43.66
C ALA A 302 22.89 -1.89 43.05
N LYS A 303 22.28 -2.38 41.97
CA LYS A 303 22.75 -3.55 41.19
C LYS A 303 23.78 -3.19 40.10
N GLY A 304 24.18 -1.93 40.01
CA GLY A 304 25.10 -1.46 38.96
C GLY A 304 24.49 -1.55 37.56
N ALA A 305 23.17 -1.43 37.45
CA ALA A 305 22.49 -1.51 36.17
C ALA A 305 22.93 -0.39 35.21
N LYS A 306 23.05 -0.71 33.93
CA LYS A 306 23.34 0.26 32.86
C LYS A 306 22.41 0.06 31.70
N MET A 307 22.00 1.15 31.06
CA MET A 307 21.23 1.09 29.82
C MET A 307 22.12 1.51 28.64
N TYR A 308 22.33 0.61 27.70
CA TYR A 308 23.02 0.89 26.43
C TYR A 308 21.98 1.25 25.37
N GLY A 309 22.20 2.33 24.64
CA GLY A 309 21.28 2.75 23.59
C GLY A 309 21.92 3.68 22.57
N ALA A 310 21.08 4.25 21.70
CA ALA A 310 21.49 5.25 20.73
C ALA A 310 20.59 6.48 20.79
N TYR A 311 21.11 7.68 20.48
CA TYR A 311 20.33 8.91 20.52
C TYR A 311 19.10 8.89 19.59
N TRP A 312 19.18 8.19 18.44
CA TRP A 312 18.11 8.05 17.45
C TRP A 312 17.15 6.87 17.72
N CYS A 313 17.41 6.07 18.75
CA CYS A 313 16.66 4.85 19.02
C CYS A 313 15.31 5.19 19.67
N SER A 314 14.20 4.97 18.95
CA SER A 314 12.84 5.23 19.45
C SER A 314 12.53 4.44 20.71
N HIS A 315 12.87 3.16 20.76
CA HIS A 315 12.69 2.31 21.94
C HIS A 315 13.49 2.80 23.16
N CYS A 316 14.66 3.38 22.92
CA CYS A 316 15.50 3.96 23.97
C CYS A 316 14.89 5.26 24.50
N PHE A 317 14.25 6.04 23.63
CA PHE A 317 13.46 7.20 24.01
C PHE A 317 12.22 6.79 24.81
N ASP A 318 11.45 5.82 24.33
CA ASP A 318 10.24 5.33 25.00
C ASP A 318 10.56 4.74 26.38
N GLN A 319 11.63 3.95 26.49
CA GLN A 319 12.15 3.44 27.77
C GLN A 319 12.51 4.56 28.75
N LYS A 320 13.19 5.62 28.28
CA LYS A 320 13.56 6.76 29.12
C LYS A 320 12.33 7.53 29.58
N GLN A 321 11.33 7.67 28.72
CA GLN A 321 10.08 8.36 29.04
C GLN A 321 9.19 7.55 30.00
N SER A 322 9.22 6.22 29.95
CA SER A 322 8.47 5.37 30.87
C SER A 322 9.01 5.41 32.30
N LEU A 323 10.33 5.57 32.46
CA LEU A 323 10.98 5.78 33.76
C LEU A 323 10.88 7.24 34.24
N GLY A 324 11.01 8.20 33.34
CA GLY A 324 10.99 9.64 33.65
C GLY A 324 12.34 10.20 34.09
N MET A 325 12.40 11.52 34.22
CA MET A 325 13.63 12.31 34.35
C MET A 325 14.43 11.97 35.62
N GLU A 326 13.77 11.85 36.77
CA GLU A 326 14.41 11.66 38.07
C GLU A 326 14.97 10.24 38.23
N ALA A 327 14.26 9.23 37.70
CA ALA A 327 14.70 7.84 37.66
C ALA A 327 15.87 7.65 36.69
N MET A 328 15.76 8.19 35.47
CA MET A 328 16.85 8.11 34.49
C MET A 328 18.08 8.91 34.90
N GLY A 329 17.94 9.93 35.74
CA GLY A 329 19.08 10.64 36.34
C GLY A 329 19.96 9.77 37.25
N ARG A 330 19.47 8.61 37.69
CA ARG A 330 20.20 7.65 38.54
C ARG A 330 20.84 6.52 37.76
N ILE A 331 20.28 6.19 36.60
CA ILE A 331 20.67 5.01 35.83
C ILE A 331 21.70 5.44 34.78
N PRO A 332 22.94 4.91 34.82
CA PRO A 332 23.93 5.20 33.81
C PRO A 332 23.44 4.80 32.40
N TYR A 333 23.38 5.80 31.51
CA TYR A 333 23.14 5.61 30.08
C TYR A 333 24.46 5.61 29.31
N VAL A 334 24.65 4.63 28.45
CA VAL A 334 25.82 4.52 27.56
C VAL A 334 25.37 4.77 26.13
N GLU A 335 25.89 5.84 25.54
CA GLU A 335 25.65 6.22 24.15
C GLU A 335 26.51 5.37 23.21
N CYS A 336 25.87 4.55 22.37
CA CYS A 336 26.56 3.64 21.46
C CYS A 336 26.68 4.16 20.03
N ALA A 337 25.96 5.23 19.67
CA ALA A 337 26.09 5.94 18.41
C ALA A 337 27.49 6.54 18.24
N LYS A 338 28.13 6.39 17.07
CA LYS A 338 29.47 6.97 16.83
C LYS A 338 29.42 8.51 16.85
N ASP A 339 28.33 9.05 16.37
CA ASP A 339 27.98 10.46 16.17
C ASP A 339 27.12 11.02 17.32
N GLY A 340 26.90 10.27 18.39
CA GLY A 340 26.20 10.76 19.58
C GLY A 340 27.12 11.53 20.52
N VAL A 341 26.61 12.57 21.19
CA VAL A 341 27.33 13.29 22.25
C VAL A 341 27.82 12.30 23.31
N ASN A 342 29.11 12.38 23.65
CA ASN A 342 29.79 11.48 24.59
C ASN A 342 29.70 10.00 24.18
N SER A 343 29.78 9.73 22.87
CA SER A 343 29.82 8.39 22.31
C SER A 343 30.85 7.49 23.00
N GLN A 344 30.38 6.29 23.35
CA GLN A 344 31.17 5.18 23.88
C GLN A 344 31.03 3.95 22.96
N THR A 345 30.94 4.14 21.63
CA THR A 345 30.80 3.03 20.66
C THR A 345 31.85 1.92 20.82
N LYS A 346 33.08 2.26 21.26
CA LYS A 346 34.11 1.26 21.55
C LYS A 346 33.69 0.34 22.70
N LEU A 347 33.21 0.91 23.81
CA LEU A 347 32.70 0.17 24.97
C LEU A 347 31.53 -0.74 24.57
N CYS A 348 30.58 -0.25 23.77
CA CYS A 348 29.44 -1.05 23.32
C CYS A 348 29.87 -2.25 22.46
N ARG A 349 30.88 -2.07 21.60
CA ARG A 349 31.46 -3.16 20.80
C ARG A 349 32.21 -4.18 21.63
N GLU A 350 33.01 -3.74 22.60
CA GLU A 350 33.73 -4.61 23.53
C GLU A 350 32.78 -5.44 24.40
N ASN A 351 31.67 -4.83 24.84
CA ASN A 351 30.60 -5.52 25.56
C ASN A 351 29.67 -6.33 24.65
N LYS A 352 29.88 -6.35 23.33
CA LYS A 352 29.08 -7.12 22.36
C LYS A 352 27.56 -6.88 22.48
N ILE A 353 27.17 -5.61 22.64
CA ILE A 353 25.76 -5.22 22.77
C ILE A 353 24.99 -5.64 21.49
N PRO A 354 23.95 -6.49 21.60
CA PRO A 354 23.29 -7.10 20.43
C PRO A 354 22.28 -6.17 19.74
N GLY A 355 21.82 -5.12 20.43
CA GLY A 355 20.82 -4.18 19.94
C GLY A 355 20.49 -3.10 20.96
N TYR A 356 19.56 -2.20 20.62
CA TYR A 356 19.19 -1.06 21.47
C TYR A 356 17.67 -1.02 21.74
N PRO A 357 17.25 -0.68 22.97
CA PRO A 357 18.09 -0.59 24.16
C PRO A 357 18.56 -2.00 24.59
N THR A 358 19.65 -2.05 25.35
CA THR A 358 20.06 -3.26 26.09
C THR A 358 20.33 -2.87 27.52
N TRP A 359 19.70 -3.57 28.45
CA TRP A 359 19.96 -3.43 29.87
C TRP A 359 21.05 -4.39 30.31
N VAL A 360 22.03 -3.90 31.06
CA VAL A 360 23.01 -4.74 31.74
C VAL A 360 22.75 -4.63 33.23
N ILE A 361 22.17 -5.67 33.83
CA ILE A 361 21.75 -5.68 35.24
C ILE A 361 22.50 -6.82 35.93
N GLY A 362 23.28 -6.51 36.97
CA GLY A 362 24.10 -7.53 37.64
C GLY A 362 25.08 -8.26 36.70
N GLY A 363 25.52 -7.60 35.62
CA GLY A 363 26.43 -8.18 34.61
C GLY A 363 25.77 -9.04 33.52
N LYS A 364 24.47 -9.35 33.63
CA LYS A 364 23.71 -10.07 32.59
C LYS A 364 23.11 -9.07 31.60
N GLN A 365 23.14 -9.38 30.30
CA GLN A 365 22.54 -8.53 29.26
C GLN A 365 21.11 -8.95 28.99
N HIS A 366 20.22 -7.96 28.91
CA HIS A 366 18.82 -8.13 28.59
C HIS A 366 18.45 -7.15 27.45
N PRO A 367 18.40 -7.63 26.19
CA PRO A 367 18.09 -6.80 25.04
C PRO A 367 16.61 -6.44 24.96
N GLY A 368 16.32 -5.24 24.44
CA GLY A 368 14.97 -4.77 24.19
C GLY A 368 14.47 -3.75 25.22
N GLU A 369 13.39 -3.07 24.85
CA GLU A 369 12.62 -2.21 25.75
C GLU A 369 11.86 -3.08 26.77
N MET A 370 11.82 -2.63 28.01
CA MET A 370 11.23 -3.31 29.15
C MET A 370 10.20 -2.44 29.85
N THR A 371 9.12 -3.08 30.26
CA THR A 371 8.14 -2.48 31.15
C THR A 371 8.72 -2.24 32.54
N LEU A 372 8.09 -1.35 33.30
CA LEU A 372 8.52 -1.06 34.67
C LEU A 372 8.47 -2.29 35.58
N SER A 373 7.52 -3.20 35.36
CA SER A 373 7.40 -4.46 36.12
C SER A 373 8.54 -5.43 35.81
N GLU A 374 8.96 -5.56 34.55
CA GLU A 374 10.11 -6.40 34.18
C GLU A 374 11.41 -5.86 34.78
N LEU A 375 11.61 -4.54 34.72
CA LEU A 375 12.76 -3.89 35.36
C LEU A 375 12.77 -4.11 36.87
N GLU A 376 11.61 -4.06 37.52
CA GLU A 376 11.46 -4.33 38.94
C GLU A 376 11.81 -5.78 39.30
N GLU A 377 11.39 -6.74 38.47
CA GLU A 377 11.73 -8.16 38.65
C GLU A 377 13.25 -8.39 38.58
N PHE A 378 13.93 -7.88 37.54
CA PHE A 378 15.39 -7.97 37.43
C PHE A 378 16.11 -7.18 38.54
N ALA A 379 15.52 -6.08 39.00
CA ALA A 379 16.06 -5.30 40.11
C ALA A 379 15.94 -6.02 41.46
N MET A 380 15.03 -6.98 41.61
CA MET A 380 14.80 -7.73 42.85
C MET A 380 15.29 -9.18 42.82
N GLU A 381 15.67 -9.71 41.66
CA GLU A 381 16.27 -11.05 41.53
C GLU A 381 17.52 -11.15 42.41
N LYS A 382 17.59 -12.14 43.32
CA LYS A 382 18.78 -12.35 44.16
C LYS A 382 19.89 -12.92 43.29
N GLY A 383 21.06 -12.28 43.30
CA GLY A 383 22.23 -12.80 42.58
C GLY A 383 22.63 -14.17 43.13
N GLU A 384 22.83 -15.14 42.24
CA GLU A 384 23.36 -16.48 42.55
C GLU A 384 24.83 -16.43 42.99
#